data_AF-A0A7V9E3E4-F1
#
_entry.id   AF-A0A7V9E3E4-F1
#
_cell.length_a   1.000
_cell.length_b   1.000
_cell.length_c   1.000
_cell.angle_alpha   90.00
_cell.angle_beta   90.00
_cell.angle_gamma   90.00
#
_symmetry.space_group_name_H-M   'P 1'
#
loop_
_entity.id
_entity.type
_entity.pdbx_description
1 polymer ?
#
loop_
_entity_poly.entity_id
_entity_poly.type
_entity_poly.pdbx_seq_one_letter_code
_entity_poly.pdbx_strand_id
1 'polypeptide(L)' 'AAGYGEITTEIAPAGEFYYAEDYHQQYLHKNPMGYCGIGGTGVSCPIGLAPTG' A
#
# COMPACT_ATOMS: atom_id res chain seq x y z
N ALA A 1 -6.32 15.84 -10.87
CA ALA A 1 -5.53 14.64 -10.55
C ALA A 1 -4.18 15.07 -9.95
N ALA A 2 -3.60 14.31 -9.01
CA ALA A 2 -2.38 14.69 -8.29
C ALA A 2 -1.07 14.53 -9.09
N GLY A 3 -1.14 14.34 -10.41
CA GLY A 3 0.04 14.29 -11.29
C GLY A 3 0.75 12.94 -11.40
N TYR A 4 0.21 11.86 -10.83
CA TYR A 4 0.84 10.53 -10.82
C TYR A 4 0.61 9.67 -12.07
N GLY A 5 -0.14 10.16 -13.07
CA GLY A 5 -0.53 9.38 -14.24
C GLY A 5 -1.70 8.43 -13.99
N GLU A 6 -1.81 7.39 -14.81
CA GLU A 6 -2.86 6.36 -14.70
C GLU A 6 -2.57 5.38 -13.55
N ILE A 7 -3.64 4.80 -13.00
CA ILE A 7 -3.53 3.77 -11.95
C ILE A 7 -3.01 2.48 -12.59
N THR A 8 -1.93 1.93 -12.04
CA THR A 8 -1.27 0.71 -12.54
C THR A 8 -1.60 -0.55 -11.73
N THR A 9 -2.54 -0.46 -10.79
CA THR A 9 -2.95 -1.59 -9.95
C THR A 9 -3.59 -2.70 -10.79
N GLU A 10 -3.08 -3.93 -10.63
CA GLU A 10 -3.66 -5.13 -11.21
C GLU A 10 -4.75 -5.70 -10.29
N ILE A 11 -5.88 -6.12 -10.89
CA ILE A 11 -6.99 -6.77 -10.18
C ILE A 11 -7.23 -8.14 -10.83
N ALA A 12 -6.95 -9.21 -10.09
CA ALA A 12 -7.08 -10.59 -10.56
C ALA A 12 -7.56 -11.52 -9.43
N PRO A 13 -8.11 -12.70 -9.74
CA PRO A 13 -8.36 -13.74 -8.74
C PRO A 13 -7.05 -14.14 -8.04
N ALA A 14 -7.15 -14.51 -6.76
CA ALA A 14 -5.98 -15.01 -6.03
C ALA A 14 -5.48 -16.33 -6.64
N GLY A 15 -4.19 -16.36 -7.01
CA GLY A 15 -3.49 -17.56 -7.45
C GLY A 15 -2.94 -18.37 -6.28
N GLU A 16 -2.00 -19.27 -6.57
CA GLU A 16 -1.24 -19.95 -5.52
C GLU A 16 -0.39 -18.94 -4.73
N PHE A 17 -0.42 -19.06 -3.40
CA PHE A 17 0.31 -18.18 -2.49
C PHE A 17 1.48 -18.94 -1.87
N TYR A 18 2.70 -18.44 -2.07
CA TYR A 18 3.91 -19.00 -1.48
C TYR A 18 4.36 -18.11 -0.32
N TYR A 19 4.62 -18.72 0.84
CA TYR A 19 5.23 -18.00 1.95
C TYR A 19 6.66 -17.60 1.58
N ALA A 20 6.99 -16.33 1.83
CA ALA A 20 8.37 -15.87 1.86
C ALA A 20 9.11 -16.48 3.06
N GLU A 21 10.43 -16.56 2.97
CA GLU A 21 11.31 -17.14 3.98
C GLU A 21 11.10 -16.52 5.37
N ASP A 22 11.36 -17.29 6.44
CA ASP A 22 11.09 -16.90 7.83
C ASP A 22 11.70 -15.56 8.25
N TYR A 23 12.81 -15.16 7.63
CA TYR A 23 13.45 -13.89 7.94
C TYR A 23 12.62 -12.68 7.47
N HIS A 24 11.80 -12.83 6.42
CA HIS A 24 10.87 -11.80 5.95
C HIS A 24 9.65 -11.66 6.85
N GLN A 25 9.27 -12.74 7.54
CA GLN A 25 8.12 -12.74 8.42
C GLN A 25 8.36 -11.77 9.59
N GLN A 26 7.44 -10.82 9.77
CA GLN A 26 7.51 -9.77 10.79
C GLN A 26 8.84 -8.99 10.75
N TYR A 27 9.40 -8.75 9.55
CA TYR A 27 10.71 -8.13 9.38
C TYR A 27 10.88 -6.79 10.14
N LEU A 28 9.89 -5.89 10.07
CA LEU A 28 9.97 -4.58 10.75
C LEU A 28 9.80 -4.68 12.27
N HIS A 29 9.18 -5.74 12.79
CA HIS A 29 9.16 -6.01 14.22
C HIS A 29 10.54 -6.49 14.71
N LYS A 30 11.19 -7.36 13.93
CA LYS A 30 12.55 -7.86 14.20
C LYS A 30 13.61 -6.77 14.00
N ASN A 31 13.39 -5.85 13.07
CA ASN A 31 14.29 -4.76 12.71
C ASN A 31 13.54 -3.41 12.81
N PRO A 32 13.42 -2.81 14.00
CA PRO A 32 12.64 -1.58 14.20
C PRO A 32 13.15 -0.37 13.37
N MET A 33 14.45 -0.37 13.06
CA MET A 33 15.09 0.62 12.19
C MET A 33 15.32 0.08 10.76
N GLY A 34 14.66 -1.01 10.41
CA GLY A 34 14.72 -1.63 9.10
C GLY A 34 14.04 -0.78 8.03
N TYR A 35 14.38 -1.04 6.77
CA TYR A 35 13.80 -0.31 5.67
C TYR A 35 12.33 -0.68 5.45
N CYS A 36 11.43 0.30 5.56
CA CYS A 36 10.00 0.14 5.28
C CYS A 36 9.65 0.51 3.83
N GLY A 37 10.17 1.63 3.31
CA GLY A 37 9.95 2.07 1.93
C GLY A 37 8.54 2.59 1.61
N ILE A 38 7.62 2.66 2.58
CA ILE A 38 6.26 3.17 2.38
C ILE A 38 6.26 4.70 2.47
N GLY A 39 5.89 5.37 1.38
CA GLY A 39 5.76 6.84 1.30
C GLY A 39 4.34 7.38 1.09
N GLY A 40 3.38 6.51 0.75
CA GLY A 40 2.00 6.91 0.42
C GLY A 40 1.90 7.88 -0.77
N THR A 41 0.68 8.27 -1.16
CA THR A 41 0.45 9.26 -2.22
C THR A 41 0.20 10.66 -1.68
N GLY A 42 -0.04 10.82 -0.37
CA GLY A 42 -0.41 12.09 0.25
C GLY A 42 -1.77 12.65 -0.19
N VAL A 43 -2.53 11.92 -1.02
CA VAL A 43 -3.85 12.34 -1.52
C VAL A 43 -4.93 11.85 -0.56
N SER A 44 -5.85 12.74 -0.17
CA SER A 44 -7.02 12.36 0.61
C SER A 44 -8.06 11.66 -0.27
N CYS A 45 -8.70 10.63 0.29
CA CYS A 45 -9.90 10.06 -0.32
C CYS A 45 -11.07 11.05 -0.11
N PRO A 46 -11.79 11.48 -1.16
CA PRO A 46 -12.88 12.45 -1.02
C PRO A 46 -14.15 11.88 -0.39
N ILE A 47 -14.17 10.60 -0.03
CA ILE A 47 -15.29 9.97 0.70
C ILE A 47 -15.47 10.70 2.03
N GLY A 48 -16.62 11.37 2.20
CA GLY A 48 -16.95 12.17 3.39
C GLY A 48 -16.78 13.69 3.23
N LEU A 49 -16.32 14.18 2.08
CA LEU A 49 -16.17 15.62 1.78
C LEU A 49 -17.36 16.21 1.00
N ALA A 50 -18.54 15.58 1.05
CA ALA A 50 -19.72 16.11 0.37
C ALA A 50 -20.00 17.55 0.85
N PRO A 51 -20.25 18.52 -0.04
CA PRO A 51 -20.73 19.82 0.39
C PRO A 51 -22.10 19.60 1.05
N THR A 52 -22.25 20.08 2.28
CA THR A 52 -23.58 20.35 2.83
C THR A 52 -24.24 21.35 1.89
N GLY A 53 -25.18 20.87 1.08
CA GLY A 53 -26.06 21.74 0.31
C GLY A 53 -26.87 22.66 1.21
#